data_AF-A0A1G3UJ59-F1
#
_entry.id   AF-A0A1G3UJ59-F1
#
_cell.length_a   1.000
_cell.length_b   1.000
_cell.length_c   1.000
_cell.angle_alpha   90.00
_cell.angle_beta   90.00
_cell.angle_gamma   90.00
#
_symmetry.space_group_name_H-M   'P 1'
#
loop_
_entity.id
_entity.type
_entity.pdbx_description
1 polymer ?
#
loop_
_entity_poly.entity_id
_entity_poly.type
_entity_poly.pdbx_seq_one_letter_code
_entity_poly.pdbx_strand_id
1 'polypeptide(L)' 'MSKEQFISKLKELGFDKTEFSDLSGVPYTTVNNWGVMKNGKPLPVPIWVEPFLNYYEKAKKLEYVMSEICQKIESVKK' A
#
# COMPACT_ATOMS: atom_id res chain seq x y z
N MET A 1 1.97 -12.27 -3.28
CA MET A 1 1.18 -11.67 -4.39
C MET A 1 1.90 -11.69 -5.74
N SER A 2 1.14 -11.77 -6.85
CA SER A 2 1.58 -11.53 -8.23
C SER A 2 1.74 -10.04 -8.54
N LYS A 3 2.27 -9.69 -9.73
CA LYS A 3 2.37 -8.30 -10.20
C LYS A 3 1.01 -7.64 -10.32
N GLU A 4 0.04 -8.35 -10.87
CA GLU A 4 -1.32 -7.87 -11.09
C GLU A 4 -2.01 -7.62 -9.75
N GLN A 5 -1.83 -8.54 -8.80
CA GLN A 5 -2.32 -8.39 -7.43
C GLN A 5 -1.68 -7.17 -6.73
N PHE A 6 -0.36 -6.99 -6.89
CA PHE A 6 0.35 -5.83 -6.36
C PHE A 6 -0.22 -4.52 -6.92
N ILE A 7 -0.31 -4.40 -8.26
CA ILE A 7 -0.81 -3.19 -8.92
C ILE A 7 -2.28 -2.91 -8.56
N SER A 8 -3.14 -3.94 -8.51
CA SER A 8 -4.53 -3.79 -8.08
C SER A 8 -4.62 -3.25 -6.67
N LYS A 9 -3.82 -3.80 -5.75
CA LYS A 9 -3.83 -3.40 -4.35
C LYS A 9 -3.38 -1.96 -4.14
N LEU A 10 -2.35 -1.51 -4.87
CA LEU A 10 -1.93 -0.11 -4.87
C LEU A 10 -3.09 0.81 -5.29
N LYS A 11 -3.75 0.47 -6.40
CA LYS A 11 -4.89 1.24 -6.93
C LYS A 11 -6.07 1.30 -5.94
N GLU A 12 -6.40 0.18 -5.29
CA GLU A 12 -7.44 0.12 -4.25
C GLU A 12 -7.11 1.03 -3.05
N LEU A 13 -5.84 1.15 -2.70
CA LEU A 13 -5.38 2.00 -1.60
C LEU A 13 -5.22 3.48 -2.00
N GLY A 14 -5.37 3.79 -3.29
CA GLY A 14 -5.35 5.13 -3.85
C GLY A 14 -3.95 5.67 -4.09
N PHE A 15 -2.96 4.80 -4.34
CA PHE A 15 -1.61 5.24 -4.69
C PHE A 15 -0.97 4.36 -5.78
N ASP A 16 0.12 4.82 -6.38
CA ASP A 16 0.82 4.19 -7.49
C ASP A 16 2.19 3.59 -7.10
N LYS A 17 2.94 3.10 -8.09
CA LYS A 17 4.28 2.50 -7.86
C LYS A 17 5.34 3.53 -7.47
N THR A 18 5.18 4.78 -7.87
CA THR A 18 6.06 5.90 -7.52
C THR A 18 5.87 6.23 -6.04
N GLU A 19 4.62 6.41 -5.63
CA GLU A 19 4.28 6.67 -4.23
C GLU A 19 4.68 5.49 -3.33
N PHE A 20 4.49 4.23 -3.79
CA PHE A 20 4.98 3.07 -3.05
C PHE A 20 6.51 3.04 -2.93
N SER A 21 7.25 3.43 -3.97
CA SER A 21 8.71 3.55 -3.95
C SER A 21 9.15 4.52 -2.86
N ASP A 22 8.50 5.70 -2.79
CA ASP A 22 8.81 6.72 -1.80
C ASP A 22 8.47 6.26 -0.38
N LEU A 23 7.31 5.62 -0.18
CA LEU A 23 6.87 5.12 1.12
C LEU A 23 7.75 3.98 1.66
N SER A 24 8.19 3.08 0.78
CA SER A 24 8.95 1.88 1.17
C SER A 24 10.46 2.09 1.17
N GLY A 25 10.95 3.17 0.56
CA GLY A 25 12.38 3.40 0.30
C GLY A 25 12.99 2.43 -0.72
N VAL A 26 12.18 1.61 -1.39
CA VAL A 26 12.65 0.73 -2.47
C VAL A 26 12.75 1.54 -3.75
N PRO A 27 13.89 1.52 -4.47
CA PRO A 27 14.03 2.27 -5.72
C PRO A 27 12.91 1.95 -6.72
N TYR A 28 12.34 2.98 -7.35
CA TYR A 28 11.27 2.84 -8.35
C TYR A 28 11.61 1.81 -9.43
N THR A 29 12.85 1.79 -9.91
CA THR A 29 13.31 0.82 -10.92
C THR A 29 13.18 -0.62 -10.43
N THR A 30 13.40 -0.88 -9.15
CA THR A 30 13.18 -2.18 -8.51
C THR A 30 11.69 -2.50 -8.40
N VAL A 31 10.88 -1.58 -7.87
CA VAL A 31 9.43 -1.73 -7.75
C VAL A 31 8.77 -2.01 -9.11
N ASN A 32 9.18 -1.26 -10.14
CA ASN A 32 8.64 -1.38 -11.49
C ASN A 32 8.96 -2.72 -12.15
N ASN A 33 10.08 -3.34 -11.78
CA ASN A 33 10.52 -4.62 -12.31
C ASN A 33 9.90 -5.83 -11.60
N TRP A 34 9.16 -5.65 -10.50
CA TRP A 34 8.49 -6.77 -9.84
C TRP A 34 7.48 -7.46 -10.77
N GLY A 35 7.55 -8.79 -10.77
CA GLY A 35 6.86 -9.73 -11.65
C GLY A 35 7.25 -9.66 -13.13
N VAL A 36 8.30 -8.92 -13.50
CA VAL A 36 8.86 -8.98 -14.86
C VAL A 36 9.72 -10.24 -14.99
N MET A 37 9.61 -10.93 -16.13
CA MET A 37 10.46 -12.07 -16.46
C MET A 37 11.86 -11.60 -16.85
N LYS A 38 12.88 -12.11 -16.16
CA LYS A 38 14.30 -11.88 -16.48
C LYS A 38 15.00 -13.23 -16.55
N ASN A 39 15.63 -13.55 -17.69
CA ASN A 39 16.31 -14.83 -17.93
C ASN A 39 15.42 -16.06 -17.64
N GLY A 40 14.14 -16.00 -18.02
CA GLY A 40 13.20 -17.10 -17.81
C GLY A 40 12.68 -17.27 -16.38
N LYS A 41 13.00 -16.35 -15.45
CA LYS A 41 12.48 -16.35 -14.07
C LYS A 41 11.79 -15.03 -13.76
N PRO A 42 10.65 -15.03 -13.06
CA PRO A 42 10.04 -13.78 -12.60
C PRO A 42 10.91 -13.15 -11.50
N LEU A 43 11.07 -11.83 -11.51
CA LEU A 43 11.55 -11.12 -10.34
C LEU A 43 10.40 -11.05 -9.33
N PRO A 44 10.39 -11.83 -8.24
CA PRO A 44 9.21 -11.91 -7.38
C PRO A 44 8.96 -10.60 -6.64
N VAL A 45 7.69 -10.31 -6.36
CA VAL A 45 7.33 -9.31 -5.36
C VAL A 45 7.83 -9.81 -4.00
N PRO A 46 8.60 -9.02 -3.23
CA PRO A 46 9.07 -9.46 -1.92
C PRO A 46 7.92 -9.82 -0.98
N ILE A 47 8.13 -10.87 -0.17
CA ILE A 47 7.09 -11.44 0.70
C ILE A 47 6.52 -10.43 1.73
N TRP A 48 7.28 -9.41 2.09
CA TRP A 48 6.88 -8.40 3.08
C TRP A 48 5.92 -7.35 2.50
N VAL A 49 5.83 -7.22 1.17
CA VAL A 49 4.99 -6.20 0.52
C VAL A 49 3.52 -6.43 0.83
N GLU A 50 3.10 -7.70 0.84
CA GLU A 50 1.72 -8.07 1.14
C GLU A 50 1.29 -7.69 2.58
N PRO A 51 2.00 -8.09 3.65
CA PRO A 51 1.66 -7.63 5.00
C PRO A 51 1.79 -6.11 5.13
N PHE A 52 2.78 -5.46 4.50
CA PHE A 52 2.90 -4.00 4.52
C PHE A 52 1.63 -3.31 4.00
N LEU A 53 1.15 -3.69 2.81
CA LEU A 53 -0.06 -3.12 2.21
C LEU A 53 -1.31 -3.40 3.06
N ASN A 54 -1.40 -4.60 3.65
CA ASN A 54 -2.50 -4.96 4.54
C ASN A 54 -2.51 -4.14 5.83
N TYR A 55 -1.35 -3.85 6.42
CA TYR A 55 -1.27 -2.98 7.61
C TYR A 55 -1.50 -1.52 7.27
N TYR A 56 -1.00 -1.05 6.13
CA TYR A 56 -1.27 0.30 5.64
C TYR A 56 -2.77 0.55 5.44
N GLU A 57 -3.49 -0.41 4.85
CA GLU A 57 -4.95 -0.34 4.73
C GLU A 57 -5.65 -0.24 6.10
N LYS A 58 -5.23 -1.06 7.06
CA LYS A 58 -5.78 -1.04 8.42
C LYS A 58 -5.52 0.29 9.11
N ALA A 59 -4.33 0.86 8.95
CA ALA A 59 -3.97 2.16 9.51
C ALA A 59 -4.87 3.27 8.93
N LYS A 60 -5.04 3.34 7.60
CA LYS A 60 -5.95 4.33 6.96
C LYS A 60 -7.38 4.22 7.48
N LYS A 61 -7.89 2.99 7.63
CA LYS A 61 -9.24 2.75 8.17
C LYS A 61 -9.37 3.19 9.63
N LEU A 62 -8.35 2.94 10.43
CA LEU A 62 -8.33 3.36 11.83
C LEU A 62 -8.30 4.89 11.96
N GLU A 63 -7.45 5.56 11.19
CA GLU A 63 -7.36 7.02 11.16
C GLU A 63 -8.70 7.66 10.81
N TYR A 64 -9.39 7.11 9.80
CA TYR A 64 -10.74 7.56 9.43
C TYR A 64 -11.73 7.42 10.60
N VAL A 65 -11.83 6.23 11.19
CA VAL A 65 -12.75 5.97 12.31
C VAL A 65 -12.43 6.87 13.51
N MET A 66 -11.15 7.05 13.84
CA MET A 66 -10.72 7.93 14.92
C MET A 66 -11.12 9.39 14.65
N SER A 67 -10.90 9.89 13.44
CA SER A 67 -11.32 11.24 13.03
C SER A 67 -12.81 11.45 13.23
N GLU A 68 -13.64 10.54 12.72
CA GLU A 68 -15.11 10.63 12.86
C GLU A 68 -15.55 10.62 14.33
N ILE A 69 -14.96 9.74 15.15
CA ILE A 69 -15.28 9.66 16.58
C ILE A 69 -14.87 10.95 17.30
N CYS A 70 -13.66 11.46 17.07
CA CYS A 70 -13.15 12.69 17.69
C CYS A 70 -14.03 13.89 17.34
N GLN A 71 -14.38 14.06 16.06
CA GLN A 71 -15.28 15.12 15.60
C GLN A 71 -16.66 15.02 16.25
N LYS A 72 -17.20 13.79 16.39
CA LYS A 72 -18.49 13.59 17.04
C LYS A 72 -18.44 13.95 18.52
N ILE A 73 -17.39 13.55 19.23
CA ILE A 73 -17.19 13.90 20.66
C ILE A 73 -17.14 15.42 20.83
N GLU A 74 -16.42 16.14 19.96
CA GLU A 74 -16.36 17.60 20.00
C GLU A 74 -17.71 18.26 19.74
N SER A 75 -18.51 17.72 18.82
CA SER A 75 -19.85 18.24 18.51
C SER A 75 -20.85 18.09 19.67
N VAL A 76 -20.66 17.10 20.55
CA VAL A 76 -21.53 16.83 21.71
C VAL A 76 -21.12 17.65 22.95
N LYS A 77 -19.87 18.14 22.99
CA LYS A 77 -19.37 18.98 24.09
C LYS A 77 -19.77 20.45 23.98
N LYS A 78 -20.26 20.89 22.82
CA LYS A 78 -20.84 22.24 22.60
C LYS A 78 -22.31 22.26 22.97
#